data_AF-A0A8S3YFK1-F1
#
_entry.id   AF-A0A8S3YFK1-F1
#
_cell.length_a   1.000
_cell.length_b   1.000
_cell.length_c   1.000
_cell.angle_alpha   90.00
_cell.angle_beta   90.00
_cell.angle_gamma   90.00
#
_symmetry.space_group_name_H-M   'P 1'
#
loop_
_entity.id
_entity.type
_entity.pdbx_description
1 polymer ?
#
loop_
_entity_poly.entity_id
_entity_poly.type
_entity_poly.pdbx_seq_one_letter_code
_entity_poly.pdbx_strand_id
1 'polypeptide(L)'
;MKFIYLFALFHTFQSEFEGEACELCRNNTKCGPNCSQDCMCALGACNSGIFGNGGCAREYWFTTMYIVWVYDNPCNKSDSLCGANSQCLHTGPSTYECVCNEGYHNLGNFCIPLDPCLVNNGGCDSTQDCISQSPSQVKCQCKLGYERDGDGTSCKLQDICSPGLCGLFAYCETAEPLKH
;
A
#
# COMPACT_ATOMS: atom_id res chain seq x y z
N MET A 1 29.23 -44.64 34.58
CA MET A 1 30.27 -45.14 33.65
C MET A 1 29.61 -45.54 32.33
N LYS A 2 29.94 -44.78 31.27
CA LYS A 2 30.02 -45.13 29.83
C LYS A 2 28.80 -45.77 29.14
N PHE A 3 28.05 -45.01 28.32
CA PHE A 3 28.28 -44.63 26.90
C PHE A 3 28.27 -45.83 25.95
N ILE A 4 27.28 -45.93 25.04
CA ILE A 4 27.46 -45.95 23.57
C ILE A 4 26.20 -45.36 22.89
N TYR A 5 26.44 -44.41 21.98
CA TYR A 5 25.52 -43.72 21.09
C TYR A 5 24.91 -44.63 20.03
N LEU A 6 23.65 -44.42 19.66
CA LEU A 6 23.26 -44.57 18.25
C LEU A 6 22.29 -43.45 17.85
N PHE A 7 22.71 -42.75 16.80
CA PHE A 7 22.06 -41.63 16.13
C PHE A 7 20.65 -42.00 15.67
N ALA A 8 19.62 -41.37 16.24
CA ALA A 8 18.37 -41.13 15.54
C ALA A 8 18.31 -39.63 15.26
N LEU A 9 18.70 -39.28 14.03
CA LEU A 9 18.71 -37.95 13.46
C LEU A 9 17.36 -37.26 13.68
N PHE A 10 17.43 -36.01 14.13
CA PHE A 10 16.39 -34.98 14.08
C PHE A 10 15.38 -35.22 12.94
N HIS A 11 14.25 -35.88 13.24
CA HIS A 11 13.03 -35.69 12.47
C HIS A 11 12.22 -34.69 13.27
N THR A 12 12.46 -33.41 13.01
CA THR A 12 11.47 -32.38 13.33
C THR A 12 10.18 -32.80 12.63
N PHE A 13 9.20 -33.28 13.39
CA PHE A 13 7.84 -33.47 12.92
C PHE A 13 7.32 -32.08 12.55
N GLN A 14 7.52 -31.67 11.30
CA GLN A 14 7.02 -30.40 10.81
C GLN A 14 5.52 -30.55 10.69
N SER A 15 4.79 -29.93 11.60
CA SER A 15 3.32 -30.03 11.73
C SER A 15 2.53 -29.55 10.51
N GLU A 16 3.21 -29.11 9.45
CA GLU A 16 2.65 -28.49 8.25
C GLU A 16 2.64 -29.43 7.03
N PHE A 17 3.23 -30.61 7.14
CA PHE A 17 3.30 -31.61 6.06
C PHE A 17 2.56 -32.91 6.45
N GLU A 18 2.07 -33.61 5.45
CA GLU A 18 1.35 -34.89 5.56
C GLU A 18 1.74 -35.82 4.41
N GLY A 19 1.44 -37.12 4.52
CA GLY A 19 1.82 -38.15 3.56
C GLY A 19 2.87 -39.10 4.14
N GLU A 20 3.08 -40.24 3.48
CA GLU A 20 4.07 -41.24 3.93
C GLU A 20 5.51 -40.73 3.79
N ALA A 21 5.74 -39.77 2.89
CA ALA A 21 7.02 -39.11 2.66
C ALA A 21 6.97 -37.59 2.93
N CYS A 22 5.93 -37.08 3.63
CA CYS A 22 5.70 -35.65 3.87
C CYS A 22 5.61 -34.80 2.57
N GLU A 23 5.09 -35.40 1.51
CA GLU A 23 5.00 -34.80 0.17
C GLU A 23 3.79 -33.88 -0.02
N LEU A 24 2.80 -33.97 0.87
CA LEU A 24 1.61 -33.14 0.86
C LEU A 24 1.68 -32.05 1.92
N CYS A 25 1.06 -30.93 1.65
CA CYS A 25 0.80 -29.93 2.66
C CYS A 25 -0.38 -30.40 3.50
N ARG A 26 -0.25 -30.34 4.83
CA ARG A 26 -1.32 -30.72 5.76
C ARG A 26 -2.59 -29.90 5.54
N ASN A 27 -2.42 -28.63 5.15
CA ASN A 27 -3.53 -27.85 4.64
C ASN A 27 -3.59 -28.01 3.11
N ASN A 28 -4.71 -28.56 2.60
CA ASN A 28 -4.93 -28.76 1.18
C ASN A 28 -5.13 -27.44 0.39
N THR A 29 -5.24 -26.29 1.07
CA THR A 29 -5.21 -24.96 0.45
C THR A 29 -3.81 -24.37 0.39
N LYS A 30 -2.76 -25.13 0.75
CA LYS A 30 -1.36 -24.69 0.70
C LYS A 30 -0.56 -25.49 -0.34
N CYS A 31 0.43 -24.85 -0.93
CA CYS A 31 1.31 -25.44 -1.94
C CYS A 31 2.75 -24.86 -1.89
N GLY A 32 3.62 -25.44 -2.71
CA GLY A 32 5.03 -25.07 -2.81
C GLY A 32 5.92 -25.81 -1.81
N PRO A 33 7.25 -25.69 -1.95
CA PRO A 33 8.23 -26.53 -1.24
C PRO A 33 8.16 -26.40 0.30
N ASN A 34 7.65 -25.29 0.80
CA ASN A 34 7.48 -25.02 2.22
C ASN A 34 6.00 -24.88 2.64
N CYS A 35 5.03 -25.26 1.80
CA CYS A 35 3.60 -25.12 2.09
C CYS A 35 3.17 -23.71 2.53
N SER A 36 3.89 -22.68 2.05
CA SER A 36 3.67 -21.29 2.44
C SER A 36 2.77 -20.53 1.47
N GLN A 37 2.57 -21.04 0.25
CA GLN A 37 1.76 -20.40 -0.77
C GLN A 37 0.30 -20.82 -0.63
N ASP A 38 -0.61 -19.86 -0.65
CA ASP A 38 -2.05 -20.11 -0.63
C ASP A 38 -2.58 -20.45 -2.02
N CYS A 39 -3.48 -21.43 -2.08
CA CYS A 39 -4.28 -21.74 -3.25
C CYS A 39 -5.57 -20.94 -3.19
N MET A 40 -5.73 -19.95 -4.06
CA MET A 40 -6.91 -19.11 -4.06
C MET A 40 -7.95 -19.66 -5.04
N CYS A 41 -8.40 -20.90 -4.86
CA CYS A 41 -9.39 -21.56 -5.73
C CYS A 41 -10.83 -21.24 -5.33
N ALA A 42 -11.69 -20.91 -6.29
CA ALA A 42 -13.09 -20.53 -6.03
C ALA A 42 -13.95 -21.78 -6.04
N LEU A 43 -13.67 -22.61 -7.03
CA LEU A 43 -14.30 -23.88 -7.30
C LEU A 43 -13.20 -24.85 -7.74
N GLY A 44 -13.27 -26.08 -7.27
CA GLY A 44 -12.31 -27.13 -7.60
C GLY A 44 -11.19 -27.32 -6.57
N ALA A 45 -10.43 -28.39 -6.76
CA ALA A 45 -9.32 -28.78 -5.88
C ALA A 45 -8.07 -27.94 -6.16
N CYS A 46 -7.28 -27.64 -5.13
CA CYS A 46 -5.94 -27.09 -5.33
C CYS A 46 -4.94 -28.18 -5.75
N ASN A 47 -4.04 -27.82 -6.66
CA ASN A 47 -2.77 -28.51 -6.86
C ASN A 47 -1.83 -28.23 -5.66
N SER A 48 -2.10 -28.91 -4.54
CA SER A 48 -1.41 -28.77 -3.26
C SER A 48 -0.13 -29.61 -3.17
N GLY A 49 0.59 -29.50 -2.04
CA GLY A 49 1.82 -30.27 -1.80
C GLY A 49 3.09 -29.57 -2.22
N ILE A 50 4.23 -30.23 -1.98
CA ILE A 50 5.56 -29.61 -2.10
C ILE A 50 5.97 -29.32 -3.55
N PHE A 51 5.40 -30.06 -4.49
CA PHE A 51 5.54 -29.85 -5.94
C PHE A 51 4.31 -29.15 -6.55
N GLY A 52 3.29 -28.86 -5.74
CA GLY A 52 2.09 -28.16 -6.15
C GLY A 52 2.39 -26.72 -6.55
N ASN A 53 1.70 -26.23 -7.58
CA ASN A 53 1.88 -24.88 -8.12
C ASN A 53 0.69 -23.94 -7.81
N GLY A 54 -0.27 -24.37 -6.99
CA GLY A 54 -1.42 -23.56 -6.61
C GLY A 54 -2.49 -23.39 -7.69
N GLY A 55 -2.39 -24.15 -8.80
CA GLY A 55 -3.44 -24.21 -9.81
C GLY A 55 -4.71 -24.86 -9.26
N CYS A 56 -5.86 -24.48 -9.82
CA CYS A 56 -7.18 -24.94 -9.43
C CYS A 56 -7.73 -25.90 -10.48
N ALA A 57 -8.17 -27.09 -10.05
CA ALA A 57 -8.72 -28.12 -10.91
C ALA A 57 -10.11 -27.71 -11.38
N ARG A 58 -10.32 -27.61 -12.70
CA ARG A 58 -11.64 -27.48 -13.31
C ARG A 58 -11.96 -28.73 -14.11
N GLU A 59 -13.08 -29.35 -13.75
CA GLU A 59 -13.61 -30.52 -14.43
C GLU A 59 -14.46 -30.09 -15.63
N TYR A 60 -14.17 -30.68 -16.79
CA TYR A 60 -14.92 -30.43 -18.03
C TYR A 60 -15.38 -31.75 -18.66
N TRP A 61 -16.59 -31.75 -19.24
CA TRP A 61 -17.27 -32.95 -19.74
C TRP A 61 -17.49 -32.90 -21.27
N PHE A 62 -16.46 -32.60 -22.07
CA PHE A 62 -16.67 -32.47 -23.52
C PHE A 62 -16.74 -33.81 -24.28
N THR A 63 -16.13 -34.89 -23.78
CA THR A 63 -16.22 -36.27 -24.32
C THR A 63 -15.58 -37.31 -23.38
N THR A 64 -14.59 -36.90 -22.58
CA THR A 64 -14.00 -37.67 -21.47
C THR A 64 -13.68 -36.68 -20.34
N MET A 65 -13.66 -37.13 -19.08
CA MET A 65 -13.31 -36.29 -17.95
C MET A 65 -11.82 -35.91 -18.04
N TYR A 66 -11.54 -34.63 -18.24
CA TYR A 66 -10.19 -34.10 -18.16
C TYR A 66 -10.14 -32.95 -17.15
N ILE A 67 -9.08 -32.93 -16.35
CA ILE A 67 -8.80 -31.88 -15.37
C ILE A 67 -7.92 -30.84 -16.04
N VAL A 68 -8.35 -29.58 -15.99
CA VAL A 68 -7.51 -28.43 -16.37
C VAL A 68 -7.11 -27.69 -15.12
N TRP A 69 -5.82 -27.38 -15.00
CA TRP A 69 -5.30 -26.50 -13.96
C TRP A 69 -5.34 -25.06 -14.44
N VAL A 70 -6.12 -24.23 -13.75
CA VAL A 70 -6.23 -22.78 -14.02
C VAL A 70 -5.79 -21.98 -12.81
N TYR A 71 -5.30 -20.77 -13.02
CA TYR A 71 -5.05 -19.83 -11.94
C TYR A 71 -6.22 -18.86 -11.85
N ASP A 72 -6.86 -18.84 -10.68
CA ASP A 72 -7.92 -17.88 -10.42
C ASP A 72 -7.31 -16.51 -10.09
N ASN A 73 -7.95 -15.45 -10.57
CA ASN A 73 -7.59 -14.09 -10.17
C ASN A 73 -8.12 -13.83 -8.75
N PRO A 74 -7.24 -13.64 -7.76
CA PRO A 74 -7.65 -13.38 -6.38
C PRO A 74 -8.44 -12.08 -6.25
N CYS A 75 -8.12 -11.06 -7.05
CA CYS A 75 -8.79 -9.76 -7.04
C CYS A 75 -10.29 -9.84 -7.41
N ASN A 76 -10.73 -10.92 -8.06
CA ASN A 76 -12.15 -11.12 -8.41
C ASN A 76 -12.99 -11.73 -7.28
N LYS A 77 -12.38 -12.13 -6.16
CA LYS A 77 -13.07 -12.93 -5.12
C LYS A 77 -13.34 -12.20 -3.83
N SER A 78 -12.61 -11.13 -3.56
CA SER A 78 -12.69 -10.46 -2.28
C SER A 78 -12.38 -8.98 -2.42
N ASP A 79 -13.39 -8.17 -2.12
CA ASP A 79 -13.26 -6.72 -1.88
C ASP A 79 -12.42 -6.41 -0.62
N SER A 80 -11.96 -7.43 0.12
CA SER A 80 -11.20 -7.30 1.37
C SER A 80 -9.74 -7.73 1.27
N LEU A 81 -9.24 -8.10 0.08
CA LEU A 81 -7.83 -8.49 -0.10
C LEU A 81 -6.88 -7.33 0.09
N CYS A 82 -7.30 -6.15 -0.38
CA CYS A 82 -6.60 -4.90 -0.21
C CYS A 82 -7.49 -3.93 0.58
N GLY A 83 -6.87 -3.10 1.42
CA GLY A 83 -7.59 -2.09 2.20
C GLY A 83 -8.24 -1.01 1.31
N ALA A 84 -9.04 -0.13 1.92
CA ALA A 84 -9.61 1.02 1.20
C ALA A 84 -8.49 1.89 0.56
N ASN A 85 -8.84 2.62 -0.50
CA ASN A 85 -7.91 3.47 -1.27
C ASN A 85 -6.74 2.72 -1.93
N SER A 86 -7.01 1.49 -2.37
CA SER A 86 -6.04 0.66 -3.07
C SER A 86 -6.70 -0.08 -4.24
N GLN A 87 -5.86 -0.60 -5.13
CA GLN A 87 -6.22 -1.44 -6.24
C GLN A 87 -5.50 -2.77 -6.11
N CYS A 88 -6.24 -3.87 -6.28
CA CYS A 88 -5.66 -5.20 -6.33
C CYS A 88 -5.11 -5.48 -7.74
N LEU A 89 -3.81 -5.76 -7.82
CA LEU A 89 -3.11 -6.16 -9.03
C LEU A 89 -2.78 -7.65 -8.97
N HIS A 90 -3.25 -8.42 -9.94
CA HIS A 90 -2.89 -9.84 -10.05
C HIS A 90 -1.48 -9.98 -10.64
N THR A 91 -0.55 -10.57 -9.88
CA THR A 91 0.88 -10.65 -10.23
C THR A 91 1.32 -12.05 -10.65
N GLY A 92 0.50 -13.08 -10.40
CA GLY A 92 0.79 -14.45 -10.82
C GLY A 92 -0.11 -15.48 -10.14
N PRO A 93 0.20 -16.78 -10.27
CA PRO A 93 -0.52 -17.88 -9.62
C PRO A 93 -0.83 -17.61 -8.16
N SER A 94 -2.11 -17.44 -7.82
CA SER A 94 -2.58 -17.15 -6.45
C SER A 94 -1.82 -16.01 -5.75
N THR A 95 -1.23 -15.10 -6.52
CA THR A 95 -0.44 -13.96 -6.02
C THR A 95 -1.02 -12.66 -6.52
N TYR A 96 -0.94 -11.66 -5.65
CA TYR A 96 -1.45 -10.33 -5.90
C TYR A 96 -0.60 -9.29 -5.16
N GLU A 97 -0.73 -8.05 -5.59
CA GLU A 97 -0.14 -6.89 -4.95
C GLU A 97 -1.22 -5.82 -4.76
N CYS A 98 -1.19 -5.14 -3.61
CA CYS A 98 -2.07 -4.01 -3.35
C CYS A 98 -1.32 -2.71 -3.71
N VAL A 99 -1.83 -2.00 -4.71
CA VAL A 99 -1.26 -0.72 -5.15
C VAL A 99 -2.11 0.40 -4.57
N CYS A 100 -1.50 1.29 -3.79
CA CYS A 100 -2.22 2.45 -3.26
C CYS A 100 -2.61 3.45 -4.34
N ASN A 101 -3.78 4.06 -4.17
CA ASN A 101 -4.19 5.21 -4.96
C ASN A 101 -3.24 6.40 -4.72
N GLU A 102 -3.23 7.35 -5.65
CA GLU A 102 -2.43 8.57 -5.55
C GLU A 102 -2.68 9.30 -4.22
N GLY A 103 -1.61 9.74 -3.56
CA GLY A 103 -1.70 10.40 -2.24
C GLY A 103 -1.78 9.42 -1.07
N TYR A 104 -1.66 8.11 -1.29
CA TYR A 104 -1.59 7.11 -0.22
C TYR A 104 -0.28 6.32 -0.31
N HIS A 105 0.21 5.81 0.83
CA HIS A 105 1.35 4.89 0.85
C HIS A 105 1.02 3.57 1.53
N ASN A 106 1.70 2.52 1.08
CA ASN A 106 1.50 1.15 1.52
C ASN A 106 2.08 0.94 2.93
N LEU A 107 1.25 0.46 3.83
CA LEU A 107 1.61 -0.06 5.14
C LEU A 107 1.04 -1.48 5.27
N GLY A 108 1.78 -2.47 4.76
CA GLY A 108 1.28 -3.84 4.60
C GLY A 108 0.19 -3.92 3.53
N ASN A 109 -1.00 -4.43 3.88
CA ASN A 109 -2.16 -4.50 2.98
C ASN A 109 -3.07 -3.25 3.07
N PHE A 110 -2.65 -2.22 3.81
CA PHE A 110 -3.42 -1.00 4.02
C PHE A 110 -2.76 0.19 3.33
N CYS A 111 -3.57 1.04 2.74
CA CYS A 111 -3.15 2.32 2.18
C CYS A 111 -3.55 3.42 3.13
N ILE A 112 -2.55 4.08 3.72
CA ILE A 112 -2.79 5.20 4.63
C ILE A 112 -2.54 6.53 3.91
N PRO A 113 -3.32 7.57 4.23
CA PRO A 113 -3.21 8.85 3.55
C PRO A 113 -1.84 9.49 3.83
N LEU A 114 -1.18 9.96 2.78
CA LEU A 114 -0.02 10.83 2.89
C LEU A 114 -0.49 12.25 3.17
N ASP A 115 0.26 12.97 3.99
CA ASP A 115 0.12 14.41 4.08
C ASP A 115 0.99 15.06 2.99
N PRO A 116 0.38 15.59 1.90
CA PRO A 116 1.13 16.23 0.83
C PRO A 116 1.91 17.46 1.30
N CYS A 117 1.54 18.10 2.42
CA CYS A 117 2.31 19.23 2.97
C CYS A 117 3.68 18.82 3.52
N LEU A 118 3.86 17.55 3.89
CA LEU A 118 5.16 17.02 4.35
C LEU A 118 6.13 16.79 3.19
N VAL A 119 5.64 16.77 1.95
CA VAL A 119 6.45 16.57 0.74
C VAL A 119 6.50 17.87 -0.04
N ASN A 120 7.68 18.51 -0.08
CA ASN A 120 7.89 19.76 -0.82
C ASN A 120 6.83 20.86 -0.51
N ASN A 121 6.38 20.96 0.74
CA ASN A 121 5.35 21.89 1.20
C ASN A 121 4.05 21.84 0.38
N GLY A 122 3.70 20.65 -0.17
CA GLY A 122 2.53 20.49 -1.05
C GLY A 122 2.62 21.30 -2.36
N GLY A 123 3.81 21.77 -2.73
CA GLY A 123 4.02 22.70 -3.84
C GLY A 123 3.71 24.17 -3.53
N CYS A 124 3.39 24.49 -2.27
CA CYS A 124 3.13 25.87 -1.84
C CYS A 124 4.42 26.68 -1.70
N ASP A 125 4.35 27.98 -2.01
CA ASP A 125 5.46 28.90 -1.86
C ASP A 125 5.84 29.12 -0.37
N SER A 126 7.05 29.58 -0.11
CA SER A 126 7.54 29.91 1.23
C SER A 126 6.72 30.98 1.97
N THR A 127 6.00 31.84 1.24
CA THR A 127 5.07 32.87 1.75
C THR A 127 3.67 32.32 2.06
N GLN A 128 3.45 31.02 1.87
CA GLN A 128 2.17 30.35 2.04
C GLN A 128 2.22 29.28 3.14
N ASP A 129 1.10 29.13 3.84
CA ASP A 129 0.81 28.00 4.70
C ASP A 129 0.17 26.89 3.86
N CYS A 130 0.72 25.69 3.96
CA CYS A 130 0.17 24.51 3.31
C CYS A 130 -0.93 23.89 4.17
N ILE A 131 -2.09 23.65 3.57
CA ILE A 131 -3.24 23.02 4.21
C ILE A 131 -3.60 21.77 3.40
N SER A 132 -3.41 20.60 3.99
CA SER A 132 -3.85 19.33 3.40
C SER A 132 -5.38 19.22 3.49
N GLN A 133 -6.06 19.17 2.33
CA GLN A 133 -7.52 18.99 2.26
C GLN A 133 -7.89 17.52 2.10
N SER A 134 -7.09 16.80 1.33
CA SER A 134 -7.19 15.36 1.17
C SER A 134 -5.80 14.81 0.80
N PRO A 135 -5.60 13.49 0.77
CA PRO A 135 -4.28 12.90 0.56
C PRO A 135 -3.65 13.25 -0.79
N SER A 136 -4.48 13.66 -1.76
CA SER A 136 -4.06 14.11 -3.09
C SER A 136 -4.42 15.57 -3.37
N GLN A 137 -4.95 16.33 -2.38
CA GLN A 137 -5.39 17.71 -2.56
C GLN A 137 -4.78 18.65 -1.52
N VAL A 138 -4.10 19.67 -2.01
CA VAL A 138 -3.46 20.73 -1.22
C VAL A 138 -4.17 22.05 -1.46
N LYS A 139 -4.29 22.84 -0.40
CA LYS A 139 -4.66 24.26 -0.47
C LYS A 139 -3.52 25.10 0.10
N CYS A 140 -2.97 25.98 -0.73
CA CYS A 140 -2.00 26.98 -0.30
C CYS A 140 -2.73 28.26 0.11
N GLN A 141 -2.47 28.75 1.32
CA GLN A 141 -3.04 30.00 1.83
C GLN A 141 -1.93 30.99 2.16
N CYS A 142 -2.09 32.26 1.78
CA CYS A 142 -1.10 33.28 2.14
C CYS A 142 -0.95 33.37 3.65
N LYS A 143 0.29 33.43 4.13
CA LYS A 143 0.61 33.66 5.54
C LYS A 143 0.03 34.98 6.02
N LEU A 144 -0.11 35.12 7.33
CA LEU A 144 -0.52 36.39 7.94
C LEU A 144 0.41 37.53 7.50
N GLY A 145 -0.18 38.65 7.09
CA GLY A 145 0.56 39.80 6.54
C GLY A 145 0.89 39.69 5.05
N TYR A 146 0.47 38.60 4.39
CA TYR A 146 0.56 38.45 2.93
C TYR A 146 -0.83 38.40 2.31
N GLU A 147 -0.94 38.91 1.08
CA GLU A 147 -2.14 38.85 0.26
C GLU A 147 -1.86 38.18 -1.08
N ARG A 148 -2.92 37.70 -1.74
CA ARG A 148 -2.81 37.08 -3.06
C ARG A 148 -2.35 38.12 -4.07
N ASP A 149 -1.28 37.80 -4.80
CA ASP A 149 -0.83 38.64 -5.88
C ASP A 149 -1.75 38.50 -7.11
N GLY A 150 -1.65 39.44 -8.05
CA GLY A 150 -2.48 39.50 -9.25
C GLY A 150 -2.30 38.32 -10.22
N ASP A 151 -1.23 37.52 -10.05
CA ASP A 151 -0.98 36.29 -10.79
C ASP A 151 -1.91 35.13 -10.38
N GLY A 152 -2.55 35.22 -9.21
CA GLY A 152 -3.42 34.18 -8.69
C GLY A 152 -2.70 32.93 -8.21
N THR A 153 -1.38 32.96 -7.99
CA THR A 153 -0.60 31.82 -7.48
C THR A 153 0.34 32.20 -6.37
N SER A 154 0.90 33.41 -6.41
CA SER A 154 1.88 33.89 -5.45
C SER A 154 1.21 34.73 -4.36
N CYS A 155 1.94 34.94 -3.26
CA CYS A 155 1.55 35.89 -2.23
C CYS A 155 2.59 37.00 -2.13
N LYS A 156 2.13 38.23 -1.97
CA LYS A 156 2.97 39.40 -1.73
C LYS A 156 2.69 39.96 -0.34
N LEU A 157 3.64 40.72 0.18
CA LEU A 157 3.44 41.42 1.45
C LEU A 157 2.25 42.37 1.30
N GLN A 158 1.32 42.29 2.24
CA GLN A 158 0.15 43.14 2.26
C GLN A 158 0.56 44.56 2.65
N ASP A 159 0.27 45.52 1.78
CA ASP A 159 0.58 46.92 2.07
C ASP A 159 -0.37 47.49 3.14
N ILE A 160 0.15 47.68 4.34
CA ILE A 160 -0.56 48.33 5.44
C ILE A 160 -0.43 49.85 5.42
N CYS A 161 0.39 50.40 4.53
CA CYS A 161 0.60 51.83 4.41
C CYS A 161 -0.60 52.49 3.73
N SER A 162 -1.28 53.37 4.46
CA SER A 162 -2.39 54.17 3.94
C SER A 162 -2.10 55.67 4.13
N PRO A 163 -2.71 56.56 3.31
CA PRO A 163 -2.57 57.99 3.49
C PRO A 163 -3.01 58.41 4.91
N GLY A 164 -2.12 59.04 5.68
CA GLY A 164 -2.41 59.53 7.03
C GLY A 164 -2.08 58.57 8.18
N LEU A 165 -1.51 57.39 7.91
CA LEU A 165 -1.02 56.49 8.97
C LEU A 165 0.22 57.06 9.70
N CYS A 166 0.99 57.91 9.03
CA CYS A 166 2.24 58.49 9.50
C CYS A 166 2.15 60.02 9.66
N GLY A 167 2.94 60.59 10.56
CA GLY A 167 3.02 62.04 10.78
C GLY A 167 3.65 62.81 9.60
N LEU A 168 3.59 64.15 9.67
CA LEU A 168 3.93 65.08 8.56
C LEU A 168 5.37 64.97 8.00
N PHE A 169 6.25 64.21 8.65
CA PHE A 169 7.64 63.97 8.23
C PHE A 169 8.06 62.50 8.37
N ALA A 170 7.10 61.59 8.46
CA ALA A 170 7.37 60.16 8.55
C ALA A 170 7.00 59.47 7.23
N TYR A 171 7.82 58.51 6.81
CA TYR A 171 7.52 57.62 5.69
C TYR A 171 7.05 56.27 6.24
N CYS A 172 6.08 55.68 5.55
CA CYS A 172 5.60 54.34 5.86
C CYS A 172 6.33 53.33 4.97
N GLU A 173 6.78 52.25 5.59
CA GLU A 173 7.37 51.11 4.88
C GLU A 173 6.78 49.82 5.44
N THR A 174 6.40 48.93 4.54
CA THR A 174 5.86 47.61 4.87
C THR A 174 7.03 46.65 5.09
N ALA A 175 7.09 45.99 6.25
CA ALA A 175 8.15 45.03 6.57
C ALA A 175 7.61 43.61 6.75
N GLU A 176 8.45 42.60 6.46
CA GLU A 176 8.09 41.19 6.65
C GLU A 176 7.77 40.90 8.13
N PRO A 177 6.78 40.02 8.42
CA PRO A 177 6.45 39.64 9.79
C PRO A 177 7.63 38.93 10.46
N LEU A 178 7.95 39.33 11.70
CA LEU A 178 9.02 38.74 12.49
C LEU A 178 8.77 37.24 12.69
N LYS A 179 9.75 36.39 12.31
CA LYS A 179 9.77 34.98 12.69
C LYS A 179 10.08 34.87 14.18
N HIS A 180 9.09 34.47 14.97
CA HIS A 180 9.27 34.10 16.38
C HIS A 180 9.80 32.67 16.53
#